data_AF-A0A7J4G176-F1
#
_entry.id   AF-A0A7J4G176-F1
#
_cell.length_a   1.000
_cell.length_b   1.000
_cell.length_c   1.000
_cell.angle_alpha   90.00
_cell.angle_beta   90.00
_cell.angle_gamma   90.00
#
_symmetry.space_group_name_H-M   'P 1'
#
loop_
_entity.id
_entity.type
_entity.pdbx_description
1 polymer ?
#
loop_
_entity_poly.entity_id
_entity_poly.type
_entity_poly.pdbx_seq_one_letter_code
_entity_poly.pdbx_strand_id
1 'polypeptide(L)'
;MDRKNFALFIGILIVMSALVQLNMSERLRDVKEGRPTVSPPFTDNDYTLSVNDNGVIVNLSDELTRQYGGIYLAVYAYDENGNYITKLKRVVDGKIVIGRDESADFMVKFDGNLVTDIGVSTSKKKFYQILDEAMKNSRNYGLGRCLLGRQGERICPVKAIILIRDDSPEGRGRIIPKINLRNGEVEGPNVCIEDGWCSSVCPTALIHIER
;
A
#
# COMPACT_ATOMS: atom_id res chain seq x y z
N MET A 1 -36.77 -17.50 5.67
CA MET A 1 -36.16 -17.51 4.32
C MET A 1 -36.52 -18.84 3.68
N ASP A 2 -37.12 -18.82 2.50
CA ASP A 2 -37.65 -20.02 1.86
C ASP A 2 -36.50 -20.95 1.38
N ARG A 3 -36.64 -22.27 1.54
CA ARG A 3 -35.55 -23.24 1.23
C ARG A 3 -35.02 -23.11 -0.20
N LYS A 4 -35.89 -22.76 -1.14
CA LYS A 4 -35.55 -22.52 -2.55
C LYS A 4 -34.68 -21.27 -2.74
N ASN A 5 -34.98 -20.19 -2.01
CA ASN A 5 -34.23 -18.94 -2.09
C ASN A 5 -32.85 -19.07 -1.42
N PHE A 6 -32.74 -19.89 -0.37
CA PHE A 6 -31.47 -20.20 0.26
C PHE A 6 -30.57 -21.05 -0.65
N ALA A 7 -31.13 -22.09 -1.30
CA ALA A 7 -30.38 -22.91 -2.25
C ALA A 7 -29.89 -22.11 -3.46
N LEU A 8 -30.73 -21.20 -3.99
CA LEU A 8 -30.35 -20.29 -5.07
C LEU A 8 -29.19 -19.36 -4.64
N PHE A 9 -29.27 -18.79 -3.44
CA PHE A 9 -28.23 -17.92 -2.90
C PHE A 9 -26.88 -18.65 -2.74
N ILE A 10 -26.89 -19.87 -2.19
CA ILE A 10 -25.70 -20.73 -2.09
C ILE A 10 -25.13 -21.03 -3.48
N GLY A 11 -25.99 -21.36 -4.46
CA GLY A 11 -25.58 -21.61 -5.84
C GLY A 11 -24.87 -20.40 -6.48
N ILE A 12 -25.42 -19.19 -6.31
CA ILE A 12 -24.80 -17.95 -6.79
C ILE A 12 -23.45 -17.74 -6.11
N LEU A 13 -23.35 -18.00 -4.81
CA LEU A 13 -22.12 -17.77 -4.04
C LEU A 13 -21.01 -18.73 -4.49
N ILE A 14 -21.33 -20.00 -4.76
CA ILE A 14 -20.39 -20.99 -5.30
C ILE A 14 -19.90 -20.57 -6.70
N VAL A 15 -20.81 -20.16 -7.59
CA VAL A 15 -20.46 -19.72 -8.94
C VAL A 15 -19.57 -18.48 -8.89
N MET A 16 -19.91 -17.49 -8.06
CA MET A 16 -19.09 -16.28 -7.87
C MET A 16 -17.71 -16.62 -7.31
N SER A 17 -17.63 -17.57 -6.36
CA SER A 17 -16.35 -18.02 -5.78
C SER A 17 -15.49 -18.72 -6.84
N ALA A 18 -16.08 -19.59 -7.66
CA ALA A 18 -15.39 -20.27 -8.75
C ALA A 18 -14.91 -19.29 -9.82
N LEU A 19 -15.72 -18.30 -10.19
CA LEU A 19 -15.34 -17.24 -11.14
C LEU A 19 -14.19 -16.39 -10.60
N VAL A 20 -14.21 -16.03 -9.32
CA VAL A 20 -13.09 -15.32 -8.67
C VAL A 20 -11.82 -16.17 -8.71
N GLN A 21 -11.92 -17.47 -8.42
CA GLN A 21 -10.79 -18.39 -8.39
C GLN A 21 -10.18 -18.63 -9.79
N LEU A 22 -11.03 -18.77 -10.82
CA LEU A 22 -10.58 -18.86 -12.22
C LEU A 22 -9.87 -17.59 -12.68
N ASN A 23 -10.44 -16.41 -12.38
CA ASN A 23 -9.84 -15.12 -12.73
C ASN A 23 -8.50 -14.90 -11.99
N MET A 24 -8.38 -15.34 -10.73
CA MET A 24 -7.11 -15.34 -10.01
C MET A 24 -6.08 -16.30 -10.64
N SER A 25 -6.50 -17.48 -11.08
CA SER A 25 -5.61 -18.45 -11.74
C SER A 25 -5.10 -17.95 -13.10
N GLU A 26 -5.93 -17.24 -13.87
CA GLU A 26 -5.51 -16.65 -15.14
C GLU A 26 -4.52 -15.50 -14.93
N ARG A 27 -4.73 -14.65 -13.92
CA ARG A 27 -3.76 -13.59 -13.55
C ARG A 27 -2.39 -14.12 -13.13
N LEU A 28 -2.32 -15.33 -12.56
CA LEU A 28 -1.06 -15.98 -12.22
C LEU A 28 -0.35 -16.64 -13.41
N ARG A 29 -1.03 -16.83 -14.55
CA ARG A 29 -0.42 -17.40 -15.77
C ARG A 29 0.30 -16.35 -16.63
N ASP A 30 -0.03 -15.08 -16.48
CA ASP A 30 0.61 -13.96 -17.20
C ASP A 30 1.70 -13.26 -16.37
N VAL A 31 2.35 -13.98 -15.44
CA VAL A 31 3.54 -13.45 -14.75
C VAL A 31 4.64 -13.28 -15.79
N LYS A 32 4.88 -12.02 -16.15
CA LYS A 32 6.02 -11.66 -16.99
C LYS A 32 7.28 -11.80 -16.15
N GLU A 33 8.12 -12.75 -16.53
CA GLU A 33 9.49 -12.82 -16.01
C GLU A 33 10.21 -11.51 -16.28
N GLY A 34 11.02 -11.07 -15.33
CA GLY A 34 11.79 -9.84 -15.45
C GLY A 34 12.11 -9.22 -14.11
N ARG A 35 12.98 -8.21 -14.16
CA ARG A 35 13.49 -7.55 -12.97
C ARG A 35 12.37 -6.76 -12.28
N PRO A 36 11.99 -7.12 -11.03
CA PRO A 36 11.01 -6.35 -10.29
C PRO A 36 11.64 -5.05 -9.77
N THR A 37 10.95 -3.95 -10.04
CA THR A 37 11.38 -2.59 -9.71
C THR A 37 10.29 -1.87 -8.91
N VAL A 38 10.70 -0.96 -8.04
CA VAL A 38 9.81 -0.19 -7.16
C VAL A 38 9.44 1.12 -7.82
N SER A 39 8.14 1.41 -7.90
CA SER A 39 7.63 2.67 -8.43
C SER A 39 8.15 3.88 -7.63
N PRO A 40 8.50 4.99 -8.31
CA PRO A 40 8.99 6.20 -7.66
C PRO A 40 7.96 6.78 -6.68
N PRO A 41 8.37 7.64 -5.73
CA PRO A 41 7.43 8.34 -4.87
C PRO A 41 6.45 9.19 -5.69
N PHE A 42 5.29 9.49 -5.11
CA PHE A 42 4.43 10.53 -5.67
C PHE A 42 5.10 11.90 -5.44
N THR A 43 4.98 12.78 -6.42
CA THR A 43 5.51 14.14 -6.42
C THR A 43 4.44 15.15 -6.01
N ASP A 44 4.82 16.38 -5.70
CA ASP A 44 3.87 17.43 -5.33
C ASP A 44 2.93 17.86 -6.49
N ASN A 45 3.27 17.48 -7.74
CA ASN A 45 2.38 17.66 -8.90
C ASN A 45 1.33 16.55 -9.02
N ASP A 46 1.55 15.42 -8.35
CA ASP A 46 0.67 14.26 -8.46
C ASP A 46 -0.57 14.38 -7.59
N TYR A 47 -0.48 15.11 -6.48
CA TYR A 47 -1.59 15.30 -5.56
C TYR A 47 -1.41 16.54 -4.68
N THR A 48 -2.54 17.05 -4.18
CA THR A 48 -2.58 18.02 -3.08
C THR A 48 -3.17 17.36 -1.85
N LEU A 49 -2.61 17.64 -0.67
CA LEU A 49 -3.11 17.16 0.61
C LEU A 49 -3.46 18.36 1.48
N SER A 50 -4.67 18.35 2.03
CA SER A 50 -5.18 19.41 2.89
C SER A 50 -5.86 18.83 4.13
N VAL A 51 -5.74 19.55 5.24
CA VAL A 51 -6.43 19.25 6.49
C VAL A 51 -7.27 20.46 6.88
N ASN A 52 -8.53 20.22 7.24
CA ASN A 52 -9.47 21.24 7.68
C ASN A 52 -10.39 20.68 8.79
N ASP A 53 -11.38 21.47 9.21
CA ASP A 53 -12.29 21.12 10.30
C ASP A 53 -13.13 19.86 10.04
N ASN A 54 -13.28 19.44 8.78
CA ASN A 54 -14.02 18.24 8.37
C ASN A 54 -13.13 16.99 8.26
N GLY A 55 -11.81 17.14 8.33
CA GLY A 55 -10.84 16.05 8.24
C GLY A 55 -9.77 16.29 7.17
N VAL A 56 -9.41 15.24 6.44
CA VAL A 56 -8.35 15.24 5.43
C VAL A 56 -8.94 15.07 4.04
N ILE A 57 -8.49 15.89 3.10
CA ILE A 57 -8.80 15.73 1.67
C ILE A 57 -7.50 15.66 0.89
N VAL A 58 -7.35 14.59 0.11
CA VAL A 58 -6.29 14.45 -0.89
C VAL A 58 -6.94 14.52 -2.28
N ASN A 59 -6.55 15.48 -3.10
CA ASN A 59 -6.97 15.55 -4.51
C ASN A 59 -5.81 15.07 -5.38
N LEU A 60 -6.07 14.09 -6.23
CA LEU A 60 -5.10 13.53 -7.16
C LEU A 60 -5.16 14.26 -8.50
N SER A 61 -4.05 14.22 -9.25
CA SER A 61 -4.01 14.62 -10.64
C SER A 61 -4.91 13.73 -11.52
N ASP A 62 -5.24 14.17 -12.73
CA ASP A 62 -6.03 13.39 -13.68
C ASP A 62 -5.34 12.05 -14.05
N GLU A 63 -4.01 12.06 -14.13
CA GLU A 63 -3.23 10.86 -14.42
C GLU A 63 -3.37 9.83 -13.30
N LEU A 64 -3.14 10.24 -12.05
CA LEU A 64 -3.31 9.37 -10.90
C LEU A 64 -4.77 8.94 -10.72
N THR A 65 -5.73 9.81 -11.05
CA THR A 65 -7.15 9.47 -11.00
C THR A 65 -7.50 8.35 -11.96
N ARG A 66 -6.97 8.37 -13.20
CA ARG A 66 -7.16 7.28 -14.17
C ARG A 66 -6.46 5.99 -13.70
N GLN A 67 -5.28 6.10 -13.12
CA GLN A 67 -4.50 4.94 -12.70
C GLN A 67 -5.05 4.27 -11.43
N TYR A 68 -5.49 5.07 -10.46
CA TYR A 68 -5.85 4.62 -9.11
C TYR A 68 -7.33 4.74 -8.78
N GLY A 69 -8.17 5.19 -9.71
CA GLY A 69 -9.63 5.25 -9.53
C GLY A 69 -10.19 3.90 -9.06
N GLY A 70 -10.83 3.89 -7.90
CA GLY A 70 -11.38 2.69 -7.29
C GLY A 70 -10.36 1.78 -6.58
N ILE A 71 -9.09 2.16 -6.53
CA ILE A 71 -8.00 1.44 -5.82
C ILE A 71 -7.75 2.09 -4.46
N TYR A 72 -7.29 1.31 -3.48
CA TYR A 72 -6.86 1.85 -2.19
C TYR A 72 -5.44 2.43 -2.27
N LEU A 73 -5.23 3.57 -1.63
CA LEU A 73 -3.91 4.14 -1.36
C LEU A 73 -3.77 4.40 0.15
N ALA A 74 -2.53 4.57 0.58
CA ALA A 74 -2.17 4.82 1.98
C ALA A 74 -1.90 6.31 2.19
N VAL A 75 -2.73 7.00 2.96
CA VAL A 75 -2.37 8.31 3.50
C VAL A 75 -1.63 8.06 4.80
N TYR A 76 -0.44 8.64 4.95
CA TYR A 76 0.42 8.39 6.10
C TYR A 76 0.95 9.66 6.75
N ALA A 77 1.30 9.54 8.02
CA ALA A 77 1.96 10.56 8.81
C ALA A 77 2.85 9.89 9.88
N TYR A 78 3.92 10.57 10.26
CA TYR A 78 4.72 10.17 11.42
C TYR A 78 4.22 10.84 12.69
N ASP A 79 4.01 10.04 13.74
CA ASP A 79 3.66 10.57 15.07
C ASP A 79 4.88 11.15 15.80
N GLU A 80 4.71 11.56 17.05
CA GLU A 80 5.76 12.24 17.83
C GLU A 80 6.85 11.28 18.32
N ASN A 81 6.55 9.99 18.31
CA ASN A 81 7.45 8.92 18.70
C ASN A 81 8.17 8.31 17.48
N GLY A 82 7.94 8.86 16.28
CA GLY A 82 8.52 8.34 15.03
C GLY A 82 7.82 7.10 14.47
N ASN A 83 6.62 6.75 14.97
CA ASN A 83 5.85 5.66 14.39
C ASN A 83 5.19 6.10 13.07
N TYR A 84 5.19 5.22 12.07
CA TYR A 84 4.48 5.45 10.82
C TYR A 84 3.01 5.05 10.98
N ILE A 85 2.12 6.04 10.91
CA ILE A 85 0.69 5.87 11.10
C ILE A 85 0.00 5.99 9.74
N THR A 86 -0.95 5.10 9.45
CA THR A 86 -1.56 5.02 8.12
C THR A 86 -3.07 4.91 8.17
N LYS A 87 -3.72 5.56 7.21
CA LYS A 87 -5.12 5.33 6.86
C LYS A 87 -5.19 4.89 5.40
N LEU A 88 -5.79 3.72 5.16
CA LEU A 88 -6.07 3.22 3.83
C LEU A 88 -7.43 3.72 3.37
N LYS A 89 -7.47 4.31 2.18
CA LYS A 89 -8.74 4.76 1.59
C LYS A 89 -8.77 4.48 0.10
N ARG A 90 -9.98 4.16 -0.36
CA ARG A 90 -10.28 4.03 -1.79
C ARG A 90 -10.29 5.42 -2.42
N VAL A 91 -9.65 5.54 -3.59
CA VAL A 91 -9.77 6.73 -4.44
C VAL A 91 -11.14 6.73 -5.11
N VAL A 92 -11.88 7.82 -4.96
CA VAL A 92 -13.20 8.02 -5.58
C VAL A 92 -13.19 9.39 -6.25
N ASP A 93 -13.45 9.43 -7.56
CA ASP A 93 -13.49 10.66 -8.36
C ASP A 93 -12.27 11.56 -8.17
N GLY A 94 -11.07 10.94 -8.19
CA GLY A 94 -9.80 11.62 -8.02
C GLY A 94 -9.53 12.13 -6.60
N LYS A 95 -10.31 11.68 -5.60
CA LYS A 95 -10.21 12.14 -4.23
C LYS A 95 -10.07 11.00 -3.23
N ILE A 96 -9.37 11.30 -2.14
CA ILE A 96 -9.42 10.54 -0.89
C ILE A 96 -9.93 11.47 0.19
N VAL A 97 -10.99 11.07 0.88
CA VAL A 97 -11.59 11.83 1.98
C VAL A 97 -11.50 10.99 3.25
N ILE A 98 -10.85 11.51 4.29
CA ILE A 98 -10.78 10.91 5.62
C ILE A 98 -11.50 11.83 6.59
N GLY A 99 -12.60 11.36 7.16
CA GLY A 99 -13.39 12.14 8.11
C GLY A 99 -12.66 12.39 9.43
N ARG A 100 -13.06 13.45 10.12
CA ARG A 100 -12.51 13.87 11.41
C ARG A 100 -12.51 12.77 12.49
N ASP A 101 -13.53 11.92 12.49
CA ASP A 101 -13.69 10.87 13.52
C ASP A 101 -12.99 9.55 13.17
N GLU A 102 -12.35 9.47 12.00
CA GLU A 102 -11.69 8.24 11.57
C GLU A 102 -10.37 8.02 12.32
N SER A 103 -10.25 6.85 12.94
CA SER A 103 -8.99 6.36 13.51
C SER A 103 -8.08 5.83 12.40
N ALA A 104 -6.77 5.80 12.65
CA ALA A 104 -5.81 5.15 11.76
C ALA A 104 -6.06 3.64 11.67
N ASP A 105 -5.71 3.03 10.54
CA ASP A 105 -5.86 1.59 10.33
C ASP A 105 -4.63 0.85 10.85
N PHE A 106 -3.43 1.38 10.56
CA PHE A 106 -2.17 0.73 10.90
C PHE A 106 -1.20 1.67 11.61
N MET A 107 -0.36 1.05 12.43
CA MET A 107 0.86 1.62 12.99
C MET A 107 2.01 0.70 12.64
N VAL A 108 3.11 1.28 12.17
CA VAL A 108 4.31 0.55 11.78
C VAL A 108 5.48 1.02 12.63
N LYS A 109 6.26 0.05 13.13
CA LYS A 109 7.51 0.27 13.87
C LYS A 109 8.71 -0.13 13.04
N PHE A 110 9.83 0.50 13.35
CA PHE A 110 11.09 0.31 12.64
C PHE A 110 12.21 -0.06 13.59
N ASP A 111 13.20 -0.79 13.06
CA ASP A 111 14.56 -0.86 13.59
C ASP A 111 15.50 -0.30 12.52
N GLY A 112 16.09 0.86 12.78
CA GLY A 112 16.67 1.69 11.72
C GLY A 112 15.62 2.04 10.65
N ASN A 113 15.84 1.60 9.41
CA ASN A 113 14.87 1.73 8.31
C ASN A 113 14.07 0.43 8.06
N LEU A 114 14.37 -0.67 8.74
CA LEU A 114 13.69 -1.95 8.53
C LEU A 114 12.31 -1.95 9.20
N VAL A 115 11.27 -2.39 8.49
CA VAL A 115 9.93 -2.58 9.08
C VAL A 115 9.91 -3.85 9.93
N THR A 116 9.82 -3.69 11.25
CA THR A 116 9.83 -4.80 12.21
C THR A 116 8.44 -5.26 12.60
N ASP A 117 7.48 -4.34 12.71
CA ASP A 117 6.12 -4.64 13.15
C ASP A 117 5.08 -3.80 12.40
N ILE A 118 3.96 -4.43 12.04
CA ILE A 118 2.80 -3.79 11.41
C ILE A 118 1.58 -4.25 12.22
N GLY A 119 1.02 -3.34 13.00
CA GLY A 119 -0.11 -3.62 13.87
C GLY A 119 -1.30 -2.71 13.58
N VAL A 120 -2.45 -3.06 14.16
CA VAL A 120 -3.57 -2.12 14.27
C VAL A 120 -3.11 -0.90 15.05
N SER A 121 -3.48 0.30 14.57
CA SER A 121 -3.09 1.51 15.29
C SER A 121 -3.68 1.54 16.70
N THR A 122 -2.83 1.72 17.70
CA THR A 122 -3.22 1.88 19.10
C THR A 122 -3.31 3.35 19.52
N SER A 123 -3.15 4.28 18.57
CA SER A 123 -3.23 5.71 18.85
C SER A 123 -4.64 6.09 19.31
N LYS A 124 -4.71 6.86 20.40
CA LYS A 124 -5.96 7.47 20.88
C LYS A 124 -6.37 8.69 20.05
N LYS A 125 -5.42 9.30 19.33
CA LYS A 125 -5.68 10.45 18.44
C LYS A 125 -6.35 9.97 17.16
N LYS A 126 -7.25 10.81 16.62
CA LYS A 126 -7.82 10.59 15.28
C LYS A 126 -6.77 10.83 14.21
N PHE A 127 -6.90 10.18 13.06
CA PHE A 127 -5.87 10.23 12.02
C PHE A 127 -5.61 11.67 11.54
N TYR A 128 -6.67 12.47 11.38
CA TYR A 128 -6.51 13.88 10.96
C TYR A 128 -5.67 14.70 11.94
N GLN A 129 -5.75 14.43 13.25
CA GLN A 129 -4.96 15.14 14.27
C GLN A 129 -3.48 14.79 14.12
N ILE A 130 -3.18 13.50 13.91
CA ILE A 130 -1.81 13.02 13.73
C ILE A 130 -1.20 13.66 12.47
N LEU A 131 -1.96 13.71 11.38
CA LEU A 131 -1.52 14.32 10.12
C LEU A 131 -1.32 15.84 10.25
N ASP A 132 -2.28 16.56 10.85
CA ASP A 132 -2.17 18.00 11.10
C ASP A 132 -0.95 18.34 11.97
N GLU A 133 -0.74 17.59 13.06
CA GLU A 133 0.43 17.74 13.89
C GLU A 133 1.72 17.40 13.13
N ALA A 134 1.73 16.40 12.24
CA ALA A 134 2.90 16.07 11.43
C ALA A 134 3.26 17.23 10.50
N MET A 135 2.25 17.81 9.83
CA MET A 135 2.41 18.97 8.95
C MET A 135 2.96 20.18 9.70
N LYS A 136 2.38 20.52 10.87
CA LYS A 136 2.80 21.67 11.69
C LYS A 136 4.22 21.54 12.26
N ASN A 137 4.68 20.31 12.48
CA ASN A 137 5.98 20.04 13.09
C ASN A 137 7.02 19.52 12.07
N SER A 138 6.79 19.71 10.77
CA SER A 138 7.71 19.30 9.70
C SER A 138 8.14 17.82 9.77
N ARG A 139 7.27 16.94 10.27
CA ARG A 139 7.48 15.49 10.22
C ARG A 139 7.08 14.95 8.86
N ASN A 140 7.54 13.75 8.53
CA ASN A 140 7.16 13.10 7.29
C ASN A 140 5.65 12.78 7.25
N TYR A 141 5.04 13.05 6.11
CA TYR A 141 3.66 12.69 5.78
C TYR A 141 3.50 12.67 4.27
N GLY A 142 2.47 11.99 3.79
CA GLY A 142 2.15 11.99 2.36
C GLY A 142 1.21 10.87 1.94
N LEU A 143 1.27 10.58 0.65
CA LEU A 143 0.54 9.51 0.00
C LEU A 143 1.50 8.39 -0.40
N GLY A 144 1.10 7.14 -0.17
CA GLY A 144 1.90 5.95 -0.44
C GLY A 144 1.10 4.88 -1.18
N ARG A 145 1.82 4.04 -1.93
CA ARG A 145 1.25 2.88 -2.65
C ARG A 145 1.26 1.60 -1.81
N CYS A 146 2.09 1.50 -0.78
CA CYS A 146 2.19 0.29 0.02
C CYS A 146 0.98 0.19 0.96
N LEU A 147 0.20 -0.89 0.83
CA LEU A 147 -0.98 -1.16 1.67
C LEU A 147 -0.65 -2.02 2.91
N LEU A 148 0.63 -2.23 3.19
CA LEU A 148 1.14 -2.92 4.39
C LEU A 148 0.69 -4.39 4.56
N GLY A 149 0.16 -5.01 3.51
CA GLY A 149 -0.31 -6.40 3.56
C GLY A 149 0.77 -7.48 3.40
N ARG A 150 2.03 -7.09 3.11
CA ARG A 150 3.19 -7.98 2.93
C ARG A 150 3.02 -9.07 1.87
N GLN A 151 2.12 -8.90 0.89
CA GLN A 151 1.85 -9.92 -0.13
C GLN A 151 3.09 -10.27 -0.96
N GLY A 152 3.89 -9.26 -1.33
CA GLY A 152 5.14 -9.45 -2.07
C GLY A 152 6.17 -10.29 -1.29
N GLU A 153 6.32 -10.05 0.01
CA GLU A 153 7.20 -10.84 0.88
C GLU A 153 6.71 -12.29 1.01
N ARG A 154 5.39 -12.50 1.14
CA ARG A 154 4.78 -13.82 1.33
C ARG A 154 4.84 -14.70 0.09
N ILE A 155 4.70 -14.12 -1.09
CA ILE A 155 4.71 -14.88 -2.34
C ILE A 155 6.12 -15.13 -2.87
N CYS A 156 7.12 -14.37 -2.42
CA CYS A 156 8.49 -14.51 -2.90
C CYS A 156 9.10 -15.85 -2.44
N PRO A 157 9.40 -16.79 -3.36
CA PRO A 157 9.83 -18.14 -3.00
C PRO A 157 11.19 -18.14 -2.29
N VAL A 158 12.06 -17.19 -2.66
CA VAL A 158 13.41 -17.03 -2.12
C VAL A 158 13.48 -16.04 -0.96
N LYS A 159 12.37 -15.39 -0.55
CA LYS A 159 12.35 -14.38 0.52
C LYS A 159 13.38 -13.26 0.32
N ALA A 160 13.52 -12.78 -0.90
CA ALA A 160 14.45 -11.69 -1.27
C ALA A 160 13.82 -10.29 -1.10
N ILE A 161 12.61 -10.20 -0.57
CA ILE A 161 11.86 -8.96 -0.38
C ILE A 161 11.66 -8.74 1.11
N ILE A 162 11.97 -7.52 1.56
CA ILE A 162 11.69 -7.01 2.90
C ILE A 162 11.09 -5.61 2.78
N LEU A 163 10.24 -5.20 3.73
CA LEU A 163 9.74 -3.83 3.76
C LEU A 163 10.69 -2.92 4.53
N ILE A 164 10.96 -1.75 3.95
CA ILE A 164 11.80 -0.71 4.55
C ILE A 164 11.09 0.65 4.49
N ARG A 165 11.59 1.58 5.30
CA ARG A 165 11.35 3.01 5.19
C ARG A 165 12.28 3.59 4.13
N ASP A 166 11.71 4.32 3.17
CA ASP A 166 12.44 5.06 2.15
C ASP A 166 12.95 6.38 2.76
N ASP A 167 14.19 6.35 3.25
CA ASP A 167 14.85 7.49 3.90
C ASP A 167 15.45 8.50 2.92
N SER A 168 15.26 8.30 1.62
CA SER A 168 15.64 9.31 0.62
C SER A 168 14.81 10.59 0.81
N PRO A 169 15.36 11.77 0.48
CA PRO A 169 14.62 13.04 0.53
C PRO A 169 13.29 12.97 -0.25
N GLU A 170 13.29 12.31 -1.41
CA GLU A 170 12.13 12.14 -2.28
C GLU A 170 11.16 11.08 -1.74
N GLY A 171 11.68 10.05 -1.08
CA GLY A 171 10.91 8.96 -0.48
C GLY A 171 10.03 9.41 0.68
N ARG A 172 10.40 10.49 1.38
CA ARG A 172 9.64 11.11 2.48
C ARG A 172 9.17 10.10 3.53
N GLY A 173 10.00 9.09 3.82
CA GLY A 173 9.71 8.05 4.79
C GLY A 173 8.54 7.14 4.43
N ARG A 174 8.14 7.04 3.15
CA ARG A 174 7.14 6.05 2.71
C ARG A 174 7.68 4.64 2.91
N ILE A 175 6.78 3.66 3.05
CA ILE A 175 7.19 2.25 3.12
C ILE A 175 7.27 1.68 1.71
N ILE A 176 8.39 1.03 1.39
CA ILE A 176 8.63 0.34 0.12
C ILE A 176 9.21 -1.06 0.33
N PRO A 177 9.02 -1.98 -0.62
CA PRO A 177 9.78 -3.23 -0.67
C PRO A 177 11.21 -2.95 -1.11
N LYS A 178 12.20 -3.37 -0.33
CA LYS A 178 13.58 -3.55 -0.78
C LYS A 178 13.69 -4.94 -1.39
N ILE A 179 14.21 -5.02 -2.61
CA ILE A 179 14.37 -6.27 -3.35
C ILE A 179 15.87 -6.53 -3.51
N ASN A 180 16.35 -7.64 -2.94
CA ASN A 180 17.76 -8.01 -3.01
C ASN A 180 18.10 -8.58 -4.39
N LEU A 181 18.84 -7.84 -5.22
CA LEU A 181 19.14 -8.20 -6.61
C LEU A 181 20.62 -8.55 -6.79
N ARG A 182 20.92 -9.46 -7.72
CA ARG A 182 22.29 -9.99 -7.95
C ARG A 182 23.31 -8.94 -8.39
N ASN A 183 22.84 -7.85 -9.00
CA ASN A 183 23.66 -6.76 -9.54
C ASN A 183 23.64 -5.50 -8.66
N GLY A 184 23.21 -5.61 -7.40
CA GLY A 184 23.27 -4.55 -6.38
C GLY A 184 24.08 -4.97 -5.15
N GLU A 185 24.10 -4.12 -4.12
CA GLU A 185 24.60 -4.53 -2.81
C GLU A 185 23.68 -5.60 -2.22
N VAL A 186 24.19 -6.82 -2.13
CA VAL A 186 23.45 -7.96 -1.61
C VAL A 186 23.35 -7.85 -0.10
N GLU A 187 22.16 -7.53 0.41
CA GLU A 187 21.89 -7.53 1.85
C GLU A 187 21.22 -8.83 2.27
N GLY A 188 21.94 -9.62 3.07
CA GLY A 188 21.46 -10.92 3.56
C GLY A 188 21.67 -12.08 2.58
N PRO A 189 21.19 -13.29 2.92
CA PRO A 189 21.55 -14.52 2.20
C PRO A 189 20.74 -14.76 0.92
N ASN A 190 19.62 -14.06 0.72
CA ASN A 190 18.62 -14.42 -0.28
C ASN A 190 18.60 -13.44 -1.44
N VAL A 191 18.91 -13.91 -2.65
CA VAL A 191 18.94 -13.12 -3.88
C VAL A 191 17.68 -13.38 -4.71
N CYS A 192 17.08 -12.32 -5.24
CA CYS A 192 15.93 -12.38 -6.13
C CYS A 192 16.30 -13.10 -7.44
N ILE A 193 15.42 -14.00 -7.86
CA ILE A 193 15.57 -14.79 -9.09
C ILE A 193 14.86 -14.14 -10.30
N GLU A 194 14.34 -12.92 -10.13
CA GLU A 194 13.70 -12.12 -11.20
C GLU A 194 12.47 -12.82 -11.83
N ASP A 195 11.76 -13.61 -11.03
CA ASP A 195 10.52 -14.30 -11.44
C ASP A 195 9.32 -13.35 -11.61
N GLY A 196 9.39 -12.15 -11.02
CA GLY A 196 8.36 -11.12 -11.13
C GLY A 196 7.05 -11.38 -10.37
N TRP A 197 6.95 -12.45 -9.57
CA TRP A 197 5.68 -12.86 -8.93
C TRP A 197 5.10 -11.79 -8.01
N CYS A 198 5.98 -11.08 -7.29
CA CYS A 198 5.61 -9.99 -6.40
C CYS A 198 4.89 -8.83 -7.10
N SER A 199 5.18 -8.59 -8.40
CA SER A 199 4.51 -7.55 -9.18
C SER A 199 3.04 -7.92 -9.49
N SER A 200 2.77 -9.19 -9.78
CA SER A 200 1.44 -9.70 -10.16
C SER A 200 0.41 -9.59 -9.03
N VAL A 201 0.89 -9.61 -7.78
CA VAL A 201 0.04 -9.53 -6.59
C VAL A 201 0.03 -8.15 -5.93
N CYS A 202 0.75 -7.18 -6.49
CA CYS A 202 0.81 -5.83 -5.94
C CYS A 202 -0.39 -5.01 -6.44
N PRO A 203 -1.42 -4.73 -5.60
CA PRO A 203 -2.67 -4.13 -6.05
C PRO A 203 -2.53 -2.66 -6.50
N THR A 204 -1.41 -2.00 -6.16
CA THR A 204 -1.16 -0.58 -6.42
C THR A 204 -0.05 -0.36 -7.44
N ALA A 205 0.45 -1.43 -8.08
CA ALA A 205 1.62 -1.39 -8.94
C ALA A 205 2.83 -0.68 -8.28
N LEU A 206 2.99 -0.83 -6.96
CA LEU A 206 4.20 -0.39 -6.26
C LEU A 206 5.41 -1.18 -6.73
N ILE A 207 5.24 -2.49 -6.97
CA ILE A 207 6.23 -3.32 -7.66
C ILE A 207 5.73 -3.57 -9.07
N HIS A 208 6.57 -3.30 -10.06
CA HIS A 208 6.31 -3.57 -11.47
C HIS A 208 7.53 -4.24 -12.11
N ILE A 209 7.36 -4.80 -13.31
CA ILE A 209 8.47 -5.40 -14.07
C ILE A 209 9.04 -4.35 -15.00
N GLU A 210 10.35 -4.10 -14.87
CA GLU A 210 11.11 -3.27 -15.80
C GLU A 210 11.29 -4.04 -17.11
N ARG A 211 11.05 -3.38 -18.25
CA ARG A 211 11.21 -3.97 -19.59
C ARG A 211 12.58 -3.64 -20.16
#